data_AF-A0A496WCR3-F1
#
_entry.id   AF-A0A496WCR3-F1
#
_cell.length_a   1.000
_cell.length_b   1.000
_cell.length_c   1.000
_cell.angle_alpha   90.00
_cell.angle_beta   90.00
_cell.angle_gamma   90.00
#
_symmetry.space_group_name_H-M   'P 1'
#
loop_
_entity.id
_entity.type
_entity.pdbx_description
1 polymer ?
#
loop_
_entity_poly.entity_id
_entity_poly.type
_entity_poly.pdbx_seq_one_letter_code
_entity_poly.pdbx_strand_id
1 'polypeptide(L)'
;MKVIFNGQIAGERVGAVPEAEIRALIDPLIVTEADKIMDAAMAAQDEGRTQDALDLMNQALANDPANLELKINIAKLVMHQGDMKSASALLDSLNEEESKNEEAVKLRAKINMASQLEGLPSMEQIEQRLADNPKDLEALLDKSHHLSASGLYAEAMEILIQIMIIDRQFQDDAGRKGLLALFDMLGGEHTDVQKYRRKLFTLLH
;
A
#
# COMPACT_ATOMS: atom_id res chain seq x y z
N MET A 1 10.01 -45.87 6.39
CA MET A 1 8.89 -45.04 5.91
C MET A 1 9.43 -44.07 4.88
N LYS A 2 8.73 -43.92 3.75
CA LYS A 2 9.07 -42.98 2.67
C LYS A 2 7.85 -42.11 2.41
N VAL A 3 8.01 -40.80 2.49
CA VAL A 3 6.97 -39.81 2.20
C VAL A 3 7.22 -39.24 0.81
N ILE A 4 6.18 -39.28 -0.02
CA ILE A 4 6.20 -38.79 -1.39
C ILE A 4 5.14 -37.70 -1.51
N PHE A 5 5.54 -36.52 -1.96
CA PHE A 5 4.67 -35.37 -2.16
C PHE A 5 4.93 -34.79 -3.56
N ASN A 6 3.87 -34.54 -4.34
CA ASN A 6 3.96 -34.08 -5.74
C ASN A 6 4.90 -34.91 -6.63
N GLY A 7 4.92 -36.24 -6.43
CA GLY A 7 5.76 -37.16 -7.21
C GLY A 7 7.25 -37.15 -6.84
N GLN A 8 7.66 -36.34 -5.86
CA GLN A 8 9.02 -36.29 -5.34
C GLN A 8 9.11 -36.89 -3.93
N ILE A 9 10.28 -37.44 -3.58
CA ILE A 9 10.51 -37.99 -2.25
C ILE A 9 10.75 -36.82 -1.29
N ALA A 10 9.75 -36.50 -0.49
CA ALA A 10 9.80 -35.41 0.49
C ALA A 10 10.52 -35.81 1.78
N GLY A 11 10.64 -37.12 2.06
CA GLY A 11 11.44 -37.61 3.18
C GLY A 11 11.53 -39.13 3.25
N GLU A 12 12.64 -39.64 3.78
CA GLU A 12 12.85 -41.06 4.02
C GLU A 12 13.45 -41.30 5.42
N ARG A 13 12.91 -42.30 6.13
CA ARG A 13 13.39 -42.75 7.44
C ARG A 13 13.39 -44.28 7.49
N VAL A 14 14.43 -44.87 8.05
CA VAL A 14 14.61 -46.32 8.14
C VAL A 14 14.58 -46.73 9.61
N GLY A 15 13.77 -47.75 9.95
CA GLY A 15 13.57 -48.21 11.34
C GLY A 15 12.25 -47.76 11.96
N ALA A 16 12.07 -48.05 13.25
CA ALA A 16 10.90 -47.60 14.01
C ALA A 16 11.05 -46.10 14.32
N VAL A 17 10.07 -45.30 13.89
CA VAL A 17 10.06 -43.84 14.05
C VAL A 17 8.97 -43.46 15.07
N PRO A 18 9.25 -42.63 16.08
CA PRO A 18 8.24 -42.12 17.01
C PRO A 18 7.15 -41.31 16.32
N GLU A 19 5.92 -41.34 16.82
CA GLU A 19 4.77 -40.61 16.24
C GLU A 19 5.04 -39.11 16.08
N ALA A 20 5.71 -38.48 17.06
CA ALA A 20 6.05 -37.06 17.02
C ALA A 20 6.94 -36.71 15.82
N GLU A 21 7.88 -37.57 15.46
CA GLU A 21 8.75 -37.38 14.29
C GLU A 21 8.01 -37.64 12.97
N ILE A 22 7.05 -38.57 12.97
CA ILE A 22 6.17 -38.81 11.82
C ILE A 22 5.29 -37.58 11.57
N ARG A 23 4.71 -37.02 12.64
CA ARG A 23 3.89 -35.81 12.59
C ARG A 23 4.70 -34.61 12.11
N ALA A 24 5.89 -34.38 12.64
CA ALA A 24 6.78 -33.31 12.18
C ALA A 24 7.21 -33.43 10.70
N LEU A 25 7.24 -34.64 10.15
CA LEU A 25 7.57 -34.89 8.74
C LEU A 25 6.36 -34.65 7.81
N ILE A 26 5.14 -34.88 8.30
CA ILE A 26 3.91 -34.81 7.51
C ILE A 26 3.25 -33.43 7.62
N ASP A 27 3.22 -32.83 8.82
CA ASP A 27 2.51 -31.57 9.09
C ASP A 27 2.87 -30.44 8.11
N PRO A 28 4.15 -30.23 7.71
CA PRO A 28 4.51 -29.20 6.73
C PRO A 28 4.05 -29.49 5.30
N LEU A 29 3.67 -30.75 5.00
CA LEU A 29 3.20 -31.20 3.68
C LEU A 29 1.67 -31.22 3.60
N ILE A 30 0.97 -30.92 4.70
CA ILE A 30 -0.47 -30.81 4.73
C ILE A 30 -0.84 -29.48 4.07
N VAL A 31 -1.25 -29.56 2.80
CA VAL A 31 -1.89 -28.43 2.12
C VAL A 31 -3.21 -28.16 2.83
N THR A 32 -3.32 -27.00 3.47
CA THR A 32 -4.54 -26.59 4.15
C THR A 32 -5.60 -26.21 3.11
N GLU A 33 -6.85 -26.19 3.53
CA GLU A 33 -7.91 -25.67 2.67
C GLU A 33 -7.71 -24.18 2.36
N ALA A 34 -7.11 -23.43 3.29
CA ALA A 34 -6.73 -22.03 3.08
C ALA A 34 -5.69 -21.87 1.95
N ASP A 35 -4.69 -22.76 1.88
CA ASP A 35 -3.67 -22.73 0.82
C ASP A 35 -4.28 -22.95 -0.56
N LYS A 36 -5.18 -23.94 -0.69
CA LYS A 36 -5.87 -24.20 -1.96
C LYS A 36 -6.77 -23.05 -2.38
N ILE A 37 -7.45 -22.42 -1.42
CA ILE A 37 -8.29 -21.27 -1.69
C ILE A 37 -7.44 -20.07 -2.09
N MET A 38 -6.26 -19.89 -1.49
CA MET A 38 -5.30 -18.85 -1.88
C MET A 38 -4.82 -19.05 -3.31
N ASP A 39 -4.41 -20.27 -3.69
CA ASP A 39 -4.01 -20.60 -5.05
C ASP A 39 -5.13 -20.32 -6.07
N ALA A 40 -6.37 -20.72 -5.74
CA ALA A 40 -7.53 -20.47 -6.58
C ALA A 40 -7.87 -18.97 -6.69
N ALA A 41 -7.75 -18.22 -5.60
CA ALA A 41 -7.98 -16.78 -5.60
C ALA A 41 -6.91 -16.03 -6.40
N MET A 42 -5.64 -16.43 -6.30
CA MET A 42 -4.56 -15.87 -7.11
C MET A 42 -4.78 -16.15 -8.61
N ALA A 43 -5.16 -17.37 -8.97
CA ALA A 43 -5.48 -17.71 -10.35
C ALA A 43 -6.66 -16.89 -10.90
N ALA A 44 -7.71 -16.70 -10.10
CA ALA A 44 -8.84 -15.85 -10.48
C ALA A 44 -8.41 -14.38 -10.67
N GLN A 45 -7.54 -13.86 -9.79
CA GLN A 45 -7.00 -12.51 -9.91
C GLN A 45 -6.16 -12.34 -11.19
N ASP A 46 -5.31 -13.31 -11.52
CA ASP A 46 -4.47 -13.29 -12.74
C ASP A 46 -5.32 -13.30 -14.02
N GLU A 47 -6.50 -13.91 -13.96
CA GLU A 47 -7.49 -13.89 -15.04
C GLU A 47 -8.37 -12.62 -15.06
N GLY A 48 -8.11 -11.66 -14.18
CA GLY A 48 -8.89 -10.43 -14.03
C GLY A 48 -10.24 -10.62 -13.32
N ARG A 49 -10.49 -11.81 -12.75
CA ARG A 49 -11.70 -12.16 -11.98
C ARG A 49 -11.51 -11.80 -10.50
N THR A 50 -11.22 -10.52 -10.26
CA THR A 50 -10.87 -10.00 -8.93
C THR A 50 -11.99 -10.19 -7.89
N GLN A 51 -13.26 -10.12 -8.30
CA GLN A 51 -14.39 -10.37 -7.40
C GLN A 51 -14.48 -11.84 -6.98
N ASP A 52 -14.29 -12.77 -7.93
CA ASP A 52 -14.26 -14.21 -7.63
C ASP A 52 -13.14 -14.53 -6.63
N ALA A 53 -11.96 -13.92 -6.81
CA ALA A 53 -10.83 -14.06 -5.88
C ALA A 53 -11.19 -13.58 -4.47
N LEU A 54 -11.84 -12.42 -4.36
CA LEU A 54 -12.28 -11.87 -3.09
C LEU A 54 -13.31 -12.77 -2.40
N ASP A 55 -14.28 -13.29 -3.14
CA ASP A 55 -15.33 -14.16 -2.62
C ASP A 55 -14.74 -15.48 -2.08
N LEU A 56 -13.77 -16.06 -2.80
CA LEU A 56 -13.02 -17.24 -2.37
C LEU A 56 -12.27 -16.97 -1.06
N MET A 57 -11.48 -15.88 -0.99
CA MET A 57 -10.73 -15.52 0.21
C MET A 57 -11.65 -15.25 1.41
N ASN A 58 -12.78 -14.58 1.20
CA ASN A 58 -13.76 -14.33 2.26
C ASN A 58 -14.41 -15.62 2.78
N GLN A 59 -14.70 -16.58 1.89
CA GLN A 59 -15.17 -17.91 2.30
C GLN A 59 -14.12 -18.65 3.13
N ALA A 60 -12.84 -18.58 2.75
CA ALA A 60 -11.76 -19.16 3.55
C ALA A 60 -11.64 -18.48 4.92
N LEU A 61 -11.70 -17.14 4.97
CA LEU A 61 -11.62 -16.39 6.22
C LEU A 61 -12.83 -16.66 7.13
N ALA A 62 -14.01 -16.92 6.57
CA ALA A 62 -15.18 -17.33 7.36
C ALA A 62 -14.97 -18.70 8.04
N ASN A 63 -14.24 -19.62 7.39
CA ASN A 63 -13.90 -20.92 7.95
C ASN A 63 -12.75 -20.85 8.97
N ASP A 64 -11.79 -19.93 8.77
CA ASP A 64 -10.68 -19.66 9.70
C ASP A 64 -10.51 -18.14 9.96
N PRO A 65 -11.31 -17.55 10.86
CA PRO A 65 -11.27 -16.11 11.12
C PRO A 65 -9.98 -15.62 11.79
N ALA A 66 -9.15 -16.53 12.30
CA ALA A 66 -7.86 -16.21 12.91
C ALA A 66 -6.70 -16.19 11.90
N ASN A 67 -6.98 -16.52 10.63
CA ASN A 67 -5.95 -16.59 9.61
C ASN A 67 -5.46 -15.19 9.21
N LEU A 68 -4.33 -14.79 9.79
CA LEU A 68 -3.70 -13.49 9.53
C LEU A 68 -3.35 -13.30 8.05
N GLU A 69 -2.88 -14.35 7.39
CA GLU A 69 -2.47 -14.28 5.98
C GLU A 69 -3.64 -13.97 5.07
N LEU A 70 -4.80 -14.62 5.27
CA LEU A 70 -6.03 -14.32 4.55
C LEU A 70 -6.47 -12.88 4.78
N LYS A 71 -6.43 -12.38 6.02
CA LYS A 71 -6.77 -10.97 6.32
C LYS A 71 -5.86 -10.00 5.57
N ILE A 72 -4.55 -10.24 5.58
CA ILE A 72 -3.58 -9.37 4.88
C ILE A 72 -3.80 -9.43 3.36
N ASN A 73 -4.04 -10.61 2.78
CA ASN A 73 -4.22 -10.77 1.34
C ASN A 73 -5.55 -10.16 0.85
N ILE A 74 -6.63 -10.30 1.61
CA ILE A 74 -7.89 -9.59 1.34
C ILE A 74 -7.66 -8.08 1.40
N ALA A 75 -6.97 -7.58 2.43
CA ALA A 75 -6.68 -6.15 2.57
C ALA A 75 -5.85 -5.61 1.40
N LYS A 76 -4.87 -6.38 0.90
CA LYS A 76 -4.10 -6.05 -0.30
C LYS A 76 -5.01 -5.98 -1.52
N LEU A 77 -5.86 -6.99 -1.71
CA LEU A 77 -6.74 -7.09 -2.88
C LEU A 77 -7.73 -5.92 -2.95
N VAL A 78 -8.37 -5.56 -1.83
CA VAL A 78 -9.33 -4.44 -1.79
C VAL A 78 -8.62 -3.08 -1.91
N MET A 79 -7.41 -2.93 -1.35
CA MET A 79 -6.57 -1.74 -1.57
C MET A 79 -6.26 -1.57 -3.07
N HIS A 80 -5.92 -2.64 -3.78
CA HIS A 80 -5.66 -2.60 -5.22
C HIS A 80 -6.90 -2.25 -6.05
N GLN A 81 -8.10 -2.54 -5.55
CA GLN A 81 -9.37 -2.12 -6.15
C GLN A 81 -9.75 -0.66 -5.82
N GLY A 82 -8.94 0.04 -5.02
CA GLY A 82 -9.20 1.41 -4.59
C GLY A 82 -10.05 1.54 -3.33
N ASP A 83 -10.48 0.42 -2.72
CA ASP A 83 -11.23 0.44 -1.46
C ASP A 83 -10.30 0.46 -0.25
N MET A 84 -9.70 1.64 -0.03
CA MET A 84 -8.81 1.91 1.10
C MET A 84 -9.50 1.78 2.45
N LYS A 85 -10.82 2.05 2.51
CA LYS A 85 -11.62 1.98 3.74
C LYS A 85 -11.77 0.55 4.21
N SER A 86 -12.17 -0.36 3.31
CA SER A 86 -12.24 -1.78 3.63
C SER A 86 -10.87 -2.36 3.95
N ALA A 87 -9.81 -1.94 3.23
CA ALA A 87 -8.44 -2.35 3.52
C ALA A 87 -8.03 -1.96 4.95
N SER A 88 -8.27 -0.70 5.34
CA SER A 88 -7.97 -0.20 6.69
C SER A 88 -8.76 -0.95 7.75
N ALA A 89 -10.08 -1.07 7.56
CA ALA A 89 -10.96 -1.73 8.53
C ALA A 89 -10.52 -3.18 8.82
N LEU A 90 -10.06 -3.89 7.80
CA LEU A 90 -9.55 -5.25 7.96
C LEU A 90 -8.23 -5.29 8.75
N LEU A 91 -7.30 -4.36 8.48
CA LEU A 91 -6.08 -4.24 9.29
C LEU A 91 -6.37 -3.78 10.72
N ASP A 92 -7.40 -2.97 10.93
CA ASP A 92 -7.84 -2.49 12.24
C ASP A 92 -8.49 -3.60 13.08
N SER A 93 -8.93 -4.68 12.43
CA SER A 93 -9.43 -5.89 13.10
C SER A 93 -8.33 -6.80 13.67
N LEU A 94 -7.07 -6.56 13.31
CA LEU A 94 -5.94 -7.34 13.79
C LEU A 94 -5.69 -7.09 15.29
N ASN A 95 -5.39 -8.17 16.02
CA ASN A 95 -4.99 -8.07 17.41
C ASN A 95 -3.58 -7.45 17.56
N GLU A 96 -3.13 -7.23 18.79
CA GLU A 96 -1.86 -6.53 19.04
C GLU A 96 -0.64 -7.25 18.44
N GLU A 97 -0.58 -8.59 18.50
CA GLU A 97 0.53 -9.36 17.92
C GLU A 97 0.46 -9.37 16.39
N GLU A 98 -0.72 -9.60 15.83
CA GLU A 98 -0.98 -9.57 14.39
C GLU A 98 -0.65 -8.21 13.78
N SER A 99 -0.96 -7.11 14.47
CA SER A 99 -0.71 -5.75 14.01
C SER A 99 0.78 -5.40 13.86
N LYS A 100 1.66 -6.15 14.55
CA LYS A 100 3.11 -6.00 14.48
C LYS A 100 3.72 -6.82 13.34
N ASN A 101 2.93 -7.62 12.62
CA ASN A 101 3.37 -8.33 11.44
C ASN A 101 3.91 -7.34 10.39
N GLU A 102 5.08 -7.65 9.82
CA GLU A 102 5.79 -6.76 8.91
C GLU A 102 4.95 -6.37 7.68
N GLU A 103 4.20 -7.33 7.11
CA GLU A 103 3.35 -7.08 5.95
C GLU A 103 2.12 -6.24 6.30
N ALA A 104 1.53 -6.45 7.48
CA ALA A 104 0.42 -5.61 7.97
C ALA A 104 0.88 -4.16 8.19
N VAL A 105 2.07 -3.96 8.78
CA VAL A 105 2.65 -2.62 9.01
C VAL A 105 2.92 -1.92 7.67
N LYS A 106 3.57 -2.59 6.71
CA LYS A 106 3.81 -2.04 5.37
C LYS A 106 2.52 -1.69 4.65
N LEU A 107 1.51 -2.56 4.73
CA LEU A 107 0.23 -2.34 4.07
C LEU A 107 -0.52 -1.14 4.68
N ARG A 108 -0.54 -1.02 6.01
CA ARG A 108 -1.13 0.13 6.69
C ARG A 108 -0.44 1.44 6.29
N ALA A 109 0.90 1.44 6.16
CA ALA A 109 1.63 2.60 5.67
C ALA A 109 1.21 2.98 4.23
N LYS A 110 1.07 1.98 3.33
CA LYS A 110 0.59 2.22 1.96
C LYS A 110 -0.83 2.77 1.92
N ILE A 111 -1.75 2.21 2.71
CA ILE A 111 -3.14 2.68 2.80
C ILE A 111 -3.17 4.12 3.32
N ASN A 112 -2.40 4.43 4.36
CA ASN A 112 -2.31 5.79 4.90
C ASN A 112 -1.73 6.79 3.91
N MET A 113 -0.79 6.37 3.06
CA MET A 113 -0.27 7.21 1.97
C MET A 113 -1.32 7.40 0.87
N ALA A 114 -2.03 6.34 0.49
CA ALA A 114 -3.05 6.40 -0.54
C ALA A 114 -4.30 7.17 -0.11
N SER A 115 -4.68 7.12 1.17
CA SER A 115 -5.82 7.88 1.70
C SER A 115 -5.57 9.38 1.72
N GLN A 116 -4.30 9.84 1.73
CA GLN A 116 -3.96 11.25 1.51
C GLN A 116 -4.33 11.74 0.11
N LEU A 117 -4.58 10.83 -0.83
CA LEU A 117 -5.03 11.13 -2.19
C LEU A 117 -6.55 10.87 -2.37
N GLU A 118 -7.26 10.40 -1.35
CA GLU A 118 -8.69 10.08 -1.47
C GLU A 118 -9.48 11.37 -1.78
N GLY A 119 -10.25 11.34 -2.87
CA GLY A 119 -11.03 12.48 -3.35
C GLY A 119 -10.28 13.41 -4.30
N LEU A 120 -8.98 13.19 -4.55
CA LEU A 120 -8.25 13.91 -5.59
C LEU A 120 -8.58 13.34 -6.98
N PRO A 121 -8.60 14.19 -8.03
CA PRO A 121 -8.66 13.70 -9.41
C PRO A 121 -7.46 12.80 -9.73
N SER A 122 -7.62 11.91 -10.71
CA SER A 122 -6.51 11.09 -11.22
C SER A 122 -5.42 11.95 -11.86
N MET A 123 -4.18 11.46 -11.88
CA MET A 123 -3.06 12.16 -12.53
C MET A 123 -3.37 12.51 -14.00
N GLU A 124 -4.06 11.62 -14.73
CA GLU A 124 -4.48 11.89 -16.12
C GLU A 124 -5.44 13.08 -16.21
N GLN A 125 -6.46 13.14 -15.36
CA GLN A 125 -7.40 14.27 -15.32
C GLN A 125 -6.72 15.57 -14.93
N ILE A 126 -5.77 15.51 -13.99
CA ILE A 126 -4.95 16.65 -13.58
C ILE A 126 -4.11 17.15 -14.76
N GLU A 127 -3.45 16.26 -15.48
CA GLU A 127 -2.64 16.62 -16.64
C GLU A 127 -3.46 17.21 -17.78
N GLN A 128 -4.68 16.71 -18.01
CA GLN A 128 -5.62 17.32 -18.97
C GLN A 128 -6.00 18.75 -18.54
N ARG A 129 -6.38 18.96 -17.27
CA ARG A 129 -6.68 20.31 -16.74
C ARG A 129 -5.49 21.26 -16.91
N LEU A 130 -4.28 20.79 -16.67
CA LEU A 130 -3.05 21.59 -16.80
C LEU A 130 -2.64 21.83 -18.25
N ALA A 131 -2.99 20.94 -19.19
CA ALA A 131 -2.80 21.17 -20.61
C ALA A 131 -3.70 22.30 -21.12
N ASP A 132 -4.96 22.32 -20.67
CA ASP A 132 -5.93 23.36 -21.02
C ASP A 132 -5.65 24.69 -20.31
N ASN A 133 -5.27 24.62 -19.03
CA ASN A 133 -4.91 25.77 -18.21
C ASN A 133 -3.66 25.48 -17.35
N PRO A 134 -2.45 25.83 -17.83
CA PRO A 134 -1.21 25.62 -17.09
C PRO A 134 -1.09 26.39 -15.76
N LYS A 135 -2.04 27.30 -15.49
CA LYS A 135 -2.12 28.09 -14.25
C LYS A 135 -3.32 27.70 -13.38
N ASP A 136 -3.94 26.56 -13.64
CA ASP A 136 -4.97 25.99 -12.75
C ASP A 136 -4.33 25.61 -11.41
N LEU A 137 -4.48 26.49 -10.42
CA LEU A 137 -3.86 26.37 -9.09
C LEU A 137 -4.35 25.15 -8.33
N GLU A 138 -5.61 24.74 -8.53
CA GLU A 138 -6.17 23.56 -7.89
C GLU A 138 -5.57 22.29 -8.51
N ALA A 139 -5.50 22.21 -9.85
CA ALA A 139 -4.84 21.09 -10.52
C ALA A 139 -3.33 21.01 -10.21
N LEU A 140 -2.65 22.15 -10.06
CA LEU A 140 -1.26 22.18 -9.59
C LEU A 140 -1.15 21.64 -8.16
N LEU A 141 -2.05 22.04 -7.26
CA LEU A 141 -2.04 21.56 -5.88
C LEU A 141 -2.28 20.04 -5.82
N ASP A 142 -3.27 19.54 -6.54
CA ASP A 142 -3.57 18.11 -6.65
C ASP A 142 -2.36 17.34 -7.20
N LYS A 143 -1.70 17.87 -8.23
CA LYS A 143 -0.46 17.30 -8.78
C LYS A 143 0.63 17.20 -7.72
N SER A 144 0.80 18.24 -6.90
CA SER A 144 1.81 18.25 -5.84
C SER A 144 1.55 17.18 -4.78
N HIS A 145 0.28 16.88 -4.48
CA HIS A 145 -0.08 15.80 -3.55
C HIS A 145 0.26 14.42 -4.13
N HIS A 146 -0.07 14.17 -5.41
CA HIS A 146 0.29 12.92 -6.11
C HIS A 146 1.80 12.70 -6.15
N LEU A 147 2.57 13.75 -6.48
CA LEU A 147 4.03 13.70 -6.51
C LEU A 147 4.60 13.42 -5.11
N SER A 148 4.06 14.07 -4.07
CA SER A 148 4.49 13.86 -2.68
C SER A 148 4.24 12.41 -2.23
N ALA A 149 3.04 11.87 -2.50
CA ALA A 149 2.70 10.50 -2.19
C ALA A 149 3.56 9.47 -2.95
N SER A 150 4.05 9.84 -4.15
CA SER A 150 4.94 9.02 -4.97
C SER A 150 6.43 9.14 -4.58
N GLY A 151 6.76 9.94 -3.55
CA GLY A 151 8.15 10.19 -3.13
C GLY A 151 8.93 11.13 -4.04
N LEU A 152 8.28 11.76 -5.03
CA LEU A 152 8.86 12.73 -5.95
C LEU A 152 8.83 14.13 -5.33
N TYR A 153 9.54 14.27 -4.21
CA TYR A 153 9.42 15.45 -3.34
C TYR A 153 9.97 16.72 -3.97
N ALA A 154 11.05 16.64 -4.75
CA ALA A 154 11.63 17.80 -5.41
C ALA A 154 10.64 18.39 -6.44
N GLU A 155 10.01 17.53 -7.24
CA GLU A 155 8.97 17.90 -8.20
C GLU A 155 7.75 18.49 -7.49
N ALA A 156 7.29 17.87 -6.40
CA ALA A 156 6.18 18.39 -5.61
C ALA A 156 6.46 19.80 -5.06
N MET A 157 7.66 20.02 -4.49
CA MET A 157 8.07 21.32 -3.97
C MET A 157 8.20 22.37 -5.08
N GLU A 158 8.64 21.99 -6.29
CA GLU A 158 8.67 22.91 -7.42
C GLU A 158 7.27 23.37 -7.83
N ILE A 159 6.29 22.46 -7.85
CA ILE A 159 4.89 22.80 -8.13
C ILE A 159 4.32 23.73 -7.05
N LEU A 160 4.61 23.48 -5.76
CA LEU A 160 4.18 24.36 -4.68
C LEU A 160 4.80 25.78 -4.78
N ILE A 161 6.06 25.87 -5.21
CA ILE A 161 6.70 27.16 -5.54
C ILE A 161 5.99 27.84 -6.72
N GLN A 162 5.62 27.08 -7.76
CA GLN A 162 4.87 27.61 -8.91
C GLN A 162 3.51 28.19 -8.48
N ILE A 163 2.77 27.50 -7.60
CA ILE A 163 1.53 28.00 -7.01
C ILE A 163 1.78 29.36 -6.36
N MET A 164 2.82 29.48 -5.53
CA MET A 164 3.16 30.75 -4.86
C MET A 164 3.55 31.88 -5.82
N ILE A 165 4.18 31.56 -6.96
CA ILE A 165 4.53 32.53 -8.00
C ILE A 165 3.27 33.04 -8.72
N ILE A 166 2.30 32.16 -8.96
CA ILE A 166 1.04 32.50 -9.65
C ILE A 166 0.10 33.27 -8.72
N ASP A 167 -0.19 32.71 -7.54
CA ASP A 167 -1.01 33.33 -6.49
C ASP A 167 -0.58 32.84 -5.12
N ARG A 168 0.12 33.71 -4.39
CA ARG A 168 0.61 33.45 -3.04
C ARG A 168 -0.53 33.24 -2.01
N GLN A 169 -1.70 33.84 -2.20
CA GLN A 169 -2.79 33.74 -1.22
C GLN A 169 -3.75 32.58 -1.51
N PHE A 170 -3.52 31.83 -2.58
CA PHE A 170 -4.35 30.70 -2.97
C PHE A 170 -4.61 29.74 -1.80
N GLN A 171 -5.89 29.47 -1.53
CA GLN A 171 -6.38 28.59 -0.46
C GLN A 171 -5.69 28.81 0.91
N ASP A 172 -5.64 30.07 1.35
CA ASP A 172 -4.98 30.45 2.61
C ASP A 172 -3.51 29.98 2.63
N ASP A 173 -2.78 30.31 1.57
CA ASP A 173 -1.34 30.09 1.43
C ASP A 173 -0.96 28.61 1.35
N ALA A 174 -1.75 27.83 0.58
CA ALA A 174 -1.59 26.40 0.41
C ALA A 174 -0.19 26.02 -0.10
N GLY A 175 0.37 26.81 -1.02
CA GLY A 175 1.73 26.60 -1.53
C GLY A 175 2.80 26.66 -0.43
N ARG A 176 2.78 27.70 0.43
CA ARG A 176 3.73 27.80 1.56
C ARG A 176 3.50 26.69 2.58
N LYS A 177 2.25 26.42 2.94
CA LYS A 177 1.91 25.39 3.94
C LYS A 177 2.37 24.00 3.47
N GLY A 178 2.15 23.66 2.21
CA GLY A 178 2.63 22.42 1.61
C GLY A 178 4.15 22.29 1.65
N LEU A 179 4.88 23.37 1.33
CA LEU A 179 6.35 23.38 1.42
C LEU A 179 6.84 23.12 2.85
N LEU A 180 6.24 23.79 3.84
CA LEU A 180 6.60 23.60 5.24
C LEU A 180 6.34 22.15 5.70
N ALA A 181 5.20 21.57 5.32
CA ALA A 181 4.88 20.18 5.65
C ALA A 181 5.92 19.20 5.07
N LEU A 182 6.34 19.40 3.81
CA LEU A 182 7.39 18.57 3.20
C LEU A 182 8.76 18.78 3.85
N PHE A 183 9.09 20.00 4.28
CA PHE A 183 10.35 20.26 5.00
C PHE A 183 10.39 19.56 6.35
N ASP A 184 9.27 19.55 7.08
CA ASP A 184 9.17 18.90 8.39
C ASP A 184 9.24 17.37 8.24
N MET A 185 8.60 16.82 7.19
CA MET A 185 8.63 15.39 6.89
C MET A 185 10.03 14.89 6.49
N LEU A 186 10.74 15.62 5.63
CA LEU A 186 12.06 15.20 5.11
C LEU A 186 13.21 15.55 6.05
N GLY A 187 13.01 16.52 6.94
CA GLY A 187 14.03 17.05 7.83
C GLY A 187 14.95 18.08 7.17
N GLY A 188 15.52 18.96 8.00
CA GLY A 188 16.29 20.12 7.55
C GLY A 188 17.61 19.82 6.83
N GLU A 189 18.18 18.63 7.03
CA GLU A 189 19.45 18.19 6.40
C GLU A 189 19.25 17.62 4.99
N HIS A 190 18.00 17.39 4.56
CA HIS A 190 17.72 16.90 3.22
C HIS A 190 18.12 17.95 2.17
N THR A 191 18.85 17.52 1.13
CA THR A 191 19.42 18.41 0.10
C THR A 191 18.36 19.25 -0.59
N ASP A 192 17.22 18.64 -0.96
CA ASP A 192 16.11 19.37 -1.56
C ASP A 192 15.49 20.40 -0.60
N VAL A 193 15.34 20.08 0.69
CA VAL A 193 14.78 21.01 1.68
C VAL A 193 15.62 22.28 1.77
N GLN A 194 16.96 22.16 1.79
CA GLN A 194 17.85 23.32 1.80
C GLN A 194 17.67 24.20 0.55
N LYS A 195 17.57 23.58 -0.63
CA LYS A 195 17.34 24.27 -1.91
C LYS A 195 16.00 25.02 -1.91
N TYR A 196 14.91 24.36 -1.53
CA TYR A 196 13.56 24.93 -1.59
C TYR A 196 13.29 25.94 -0.48
N ARG A 197 13.91 25.81 0.70
CA ARG A 197 13.87 26.86 1.74
C ARG A 197 14.44 28.19 1.25
N ARG A 198 15.55 28.15 0.51
CA ARG A 198 16.14 29.35 -0.10
C ARG A 198 15.20 29.99 -1.13
N LYS A 199 14.60 29.19 -2.01
CA LYS A 199 13.59 29.66 -2.98
C LYS A 199 12.39 30.30 -2.27
N LEU A 200 11.86 29.64 -1.23
CA LEU A 200 10.75 30.16 -0.44
C LEU A 200 11.09 31.51 0.20
N PHE A 201 12.26 31.63 0.82
CA PHE A 201 12.71 32.89 1.41
C PHE A 201 12.77 34.02 0.37
N THR A 202 13.32 33.77 -0.81
CA THR A 202 13.36 34.76 -1.91
C THR A 202 11.98 35.19 -2.40
N LEU A 203 10.95 34.34 -2.31
CA LEU A 203 9.58 34.71 -2.72
C LEU A 203 8.82 35.52 -1.66
N LEU A 204 9.27 35.51 -0.41
CA LEU A 204 8.61 36.19 0.70
C LEU A 204 9.14 37.61 0.95
N HIS A 205 10.27 37.98 0.33
CA HIS A 205 10.99 39.24 0.52
C HIS A 205 11.18 39.97 -0.82
#